data_AF-A0A941ULC7-F1
#
_entry.id   AF-A0A941ULC7-F1
#
_cell.length_a   1.000
_cell.length_b   1.000
_cell.length_c   1.000
_cell.angle_alpha   90.00
_cell.angle_beta   90.00
_cell.angle_gamma   90.00
#
_symmetry.space_group_name_H-M   'P 1'
#
loop_
_entity.id
_entity.type
_entity.pdbx_description
1 polymer ?
#
loop_
_entity_poly.entity_id
_entity_poly.type
_entity_poly.pdbx_seq_one_letter_code
_entity_poly.pdbx_strand_id
1 'polypeptide(L)'
;MSENGQSPVPFTRRDVLKIMGVGAAASAFGSSLFGSMATATETPSRVETNGPADGPYNILFILTDQERYFRSGELPNDYRLPAHERLTKKGIVFQNHRINSCVCTPSRSVLYTGRHIQHTRMFDNTNFPWISSMSTEIRTVGDMLREAGYYTAYKGKWHLTKEFETVNELGTPSKIFTKEMEAYGFSDYFGVGDIIAHEQGGYLHDGIISAMGVNWLRGR
;
A
#
# COMPACT_ATOMS: atom_id res chain seq x y z
N MET A 1 28.33 38.71 -24.89
CA MET A 1 28.42 38.45 -23.45
C MET A 1 28.00 37.01 -23.23
N SER A 2 28.96 36.17 -22.85
CA SER A 2 28.78 34.74 -22.58
C SER A 2 28.35 34.52 -21.13
N GLU A 3 27.34 33.70 -20.88
CA GLU A 3 27.22 32.99 -19.61
C GLU A 3 26.78 31.54 -19.88
N ASN A 4 27.76 30.65 -19.78
CA ASN A 4 27.56 29.19 -19.75
C ASN A 4 27.18 28.81 -18.31
N GLY A 5 25.88 28.64 -18.05
CA GLY A 5 25.37 28.07 -16.80
C GLY A 5 25.30 26.54 -16.89
N GLN A 6 26.41 25.86 -16.61
CA GLN A 6 26.43 24.40 -16.44
C GLN A 6 26.00 24.06 -15.01
N SER A 7 24.78 23.54 -14.87
CA SER A 7 24.27 22.96 -13.61
C SER A 7 25.08 21.72 -13.24
N PRO A 8 25.41 21.51 -11.95
CA PRO A 8 26.20 20.35 -11.53
C PRO A 8 25.40 19.05 -11.71
N VAL A 9 26.00 18.09 -12.42
CA VAL A 9 25.43 16.75 -12.60
C VAL A 9 25.37 16.05 -11.23
N PRO A 10 24.21 15.55 -10.78
CA PRO A 10 24.11 14.88 -9.49
C PRO A 10 24.82 13.51 -9.53
N PHE A 11 25.60 13.22 -8.48
CA PHE A 11 26.34 11.97 -8.32
C PHE A 11 25.44 10.75 -8.49
N THR A 12 25.87 9.77 -9.29
CA THR A 12 25.14 8.51 -9.46
C THR A 12 25.54 7.50 -8.38
N ARG A 13 24.69 6.50 -8.11
CA ARG A 13 25.02 5.38 -7.20
C ARG A 13 26.34 4.69 -7.56
N ARG A 14 26.72 4.69 -8.83
CA ARG A 14 27.97 4.11 -9.33
C ARG A 14 29.20 4.94 -8.93
N ASP A 15 29.06 6.25 -8.80
CA ASP A 15 30.15 7.14 -8.40
C ASP A 15 30.46 7.00 -6.90
N VAL A 16 29.43 6.86 -6.07
CA VAL A 16 29.57 6.57 -4.63
C VAL A 16 30.30 5.25 -4.40
N LEU A 17 29.96 4.20 -5.15
CA LEU A 17 30.61 2.89 -5.03
C LEU A 17 32.08 2.91 -5.48
N LYS A 18 32.42 3.71 -6.50
CA LYS A 18 33.83 3.89 -6.91
C LYS A 18 34.65 4.61 -5.84
N ILE A 19 34.08 5.65 -5.21
CA ILE A 19 34.74 6.40 -4.14
C ILE A 19 35.01 5.50 -2.94
N MET A 20 34.03 4.68 -2.53
CA MET A 20 34.21 3.71 -1.44
C MET A 20 35.21 2.60 -1.79
N GLY A 21 35.25 2.16 -3.05
CA GLY A 21 36.23 1.17 -3.52
C GLY A 21 37.67 1.68 -3.55
N VAL A 22 37.89 2.97 -3.84
CA VAL A 22 39.22 3.60 -3.79
C VAL A 22 39.66 3.86 -2.33
N GLY A 23 38.71 4.21 -1.44
CA GLY A 23 38.99 4.42 -0.01
C GLY A 23 39.43 3.16 0.74
N ALA A 24 39.04 1.96 0.29
CA ALA A 24 39.47 0.70 0.88
C ALA A 24 40.90 0.27 0.48
N ALA A 25 41.52 0.92 -0.51
CA ALA A 25 42.86 0.60 -1.01
C ALA A 25 43.97 1.54 -0.50
N ALA A 26 43.63 2.60 0.25
CA ALA A 26 44.58 3.62 0.73
C ALA A 26 44.75 3.66 2.27
N SER A 27 44.33 2.62 2.99
CA SER A 27 44.51 2.49 4.44
C SER A 27 45.78 1.70 4.81
N ALA A 28 46.89 2.04 4.17
CA ALA A 28 48.22 1.72 4.65
C ALA A 28 49.08 2.98 4.44
N PHE A 29 49.72 3.44 5.52
CA PHE A 29 50.52 4.66 5.68
C PHE A 29 49.79 5.93 6.14
N GLY A 30 50.22 6.45 7.31
CA GLY A 30 50.18 7.87 7.59
C GLY A 30 49.45 8.26 8.87
N SER A 31 50.13 8.13 10.00
CA SER A 31 49.79 8.73 11.28
C SER A 31 49.71 10.27 11.20
N SER A 32 48.83 10.83 12.06
CA SER A 32 48.89 12.17 12.64
C SER A 32 49.02 13.36 11.70
N LEU A 33 47.92 14.11 11.55
CA LEU A 33 47.84 15.57 11.46
C LEU A 33 46.47 15.91 10.88
N PHE A 34 45.44 16.15 11.68
CA PHE A 34 44.41 17.16 11.39
C PHE A 34 43.63 17.42 12.69
N GLY A 35 43.68 18.68 13.12
CA GLY A 35 43.15 19.15 14.38
C GLY A 35 41.64 19.09 14.49
N SER A 36 41.20 19.03 15.74
CA SER A 36 39.81 19.12 16.17
C SER A 36 39.17 20.42 15.68
N MET A 37 38.26 20.32 14.72
CA MET A 37 37.11 21.21 14.63
C MET A 37 35.88 20.36 14.87
N ALA A 38 35.40 20.37 16.11
CA ALA A 38 34.08 19.90 16.45
C ALA A 38 33.06 20.85 15.80
N THR A 39 32.68 20.56 14.56
CA THR A 39 31.44 21.09 14.01
C THR A 39 30.30 20.50 14.83
N ALA A 40 29.65 21.34 15.64
CA ALA A 40 28.39 21.00 16.26
C ALA A 40 27.41 20.63 15.14
N THR A 41 27.23 19.33 14.93
CA THR A 41 26.13 18.82 14.13
C THR A 41 24.86 19.24 14.85
N GLU A 42 24.13 20.20 14.29
CA GLU A 42 22.74 20.43 14.67
C GLU A 42 22.03 19.08 14.55
N THR A 43 21.73 18.48 15.71
CA THR A 43 20.84 17.35 15.79
C THR A 43 19.56 17.77 15.09
N PRO A 44 19.12 17.07 14.03
CA PRO A 44 17.89 17.44 13.35
C PRO A 44 16.80 17.52 14.41
N SER A 45 16.20 18.71 14.54
CA SER A 45 15.09 18.98 15.44
C SER A 45 14.10 17.84 15.30
N ARG A 46 14.05 16.97 16.32
CA ARG A 46 13.07 15.90 16.40
C ARG A 46 11.73 16.57 16.30
N VAL A 47 11.02 16.32 15.20
CA VAL A 47 9.61 16.72 15.07
C VAL A 47 8.93 16.16 16.31
N GLU A 48 8.48 17.04 17.19
CA GLU A 48 7.62 16.65 18.30
C GLU A 48 6.32 16.15 17.67
N THR A 49 6.27 14.84 17.43
CA THR A 49 5.01 14.17 17.23
C THR A 49 4.32 14.24 18.57
N ASN A 50 3.27 15.06 18.68
CA ASN A 50 2.26 14.88 19.71
C ASN A 50 1.85 13.41 19.64
N GLY A 51 2.39 12.61 20.58
CA GLY A 51 2.02 11.21 20.71
C GLY A 51 0.51 11.12 20.89
N PRO A 52 -0.11 10.00 20.51
CA PRO A 52 -1.55 9.89 20.64
C PRO A 52 -1.92 10.06 22.12
N ALA A 53 -2.86 10.97 22.38
CA ALA A 53 -3.49 11.09 23.68
C ALA A 53 -4.18 9.74 23.98
N ASP A 54 -3.68 9.03 24.98
CA ASP A 54 -4.27 7.86 25.62
C ASP A 54 -4.69 6.66 24.74
N GLY A 55 -3.87 6.25 23.76
CA GLY A 55 -4.07 4.94 23.10
C GLY A 55 -3.28 4.71 21.80
N PRO A 56 -3.31 3.49 21.24
CA PRO A 56 -2.76 3.24 19.90
C PRO A 56 -3.53 4.02 18.82
N TYR A 57 -2.86 4.40 17.74
CA TYR A 57 -3.51 5.07 16.61
C TYR A 57 -4.48 4.12 15.87
N ASN A 58 -5.59 4.66 15.39
CA ASN A 58 -6.43 3.96 14.41
C ASN A 58 -5.70 3.78 13.08
N ILE A 59 -5.90 2.64 12.43
CA ILE A 59 -5.32 2.33 11.12
C ILE A 59 -6.44 2.30 10.08
N LEU A 60 -6.38 3.20 9.11
CA LEU A 60 -7.25 3.20 7.94
C LEU A 60 -6.46 2.77 6.71
N PHE A 61 -6.81 1.61 6.15
CA PHE A 61 -6.22 1.11 4.92
C PHE A 61 -7.19 1.30 3.75
N ILE A 62 -6.80 2.11 2.76
CA ILE A 62 -7.56 2.35 1.52
C ILE A 62 -6.79 1.69 0.38
N LEU A 63 -7.44 0.75 -0.30
CA LEU A 63 -6.91 0.09 -1.49
C LEU A 63 -7.72 0.53 -2.71
N THR A 64 -7.05 1.15 -3.67
CA THR A 64 -7.63 1.51 -4.98
C THR A 64 -7.37 0.37 -5.96
N ASP A 65 -8.41 -0.15 -6.61
CA ASP A 65 -8.26 -1.27 -7.54
C ASP A 65 -7.76 -0.76 -8.90
N GLN A 66 -6.80 -1.47 -9.49
CA GLN A 66 -6.17 -1.18 -10.79
C GLN A 66 -5.53 0.21 -10.96
N GLU A 67 -5.42 1.01 -9.89
CA GLU A 67 -4.69 2.27 -9.96
C GLU A 67 -3.20 2.02 -10.16
N ARG A 68 -2.59 2.76 -11.09
CA ARG A 68 -1.16 2.70 -11.36
C ARG A 68 -0.53 4.09 -11.26
N TYR A 69 0.79 4.10 -11.21
CA TYR A 69 1.56 5.33 -11.35
C TYR A 69 1.24 6.04 -12.68
N PHE A 70 0.93 7.33 -12.60
CA PHE A 70 0.73 8.22 -13.75
C PHE A 70 2.04 8.94 -14.09
N ARG A 71 2.45 8.89 -15.37
CA ARG A 71 3.65 9.61 -15.83
C ARG A 71 3.37 11.12 -15.89
N SER A 72 4.42 11.92 -15.79
CA SER A 72 4.31 13.37 -15.98
C SER A 72 3.76 13.67 -17.39
N GLY A 73 2.72 14.51 -17.46
CA GLY A 73 2.03 14.86 -18.71
C GLY A 73 1.10 13.78 -19.27
N GLU A 74 0.84 12.70 -18.54
CA GLU A 74 -0.04 11.62 -19.02
C GLU A 74 -1.54 11.96 -18.89
N LEU A 75 -1.90 12.66 -17.82
CA LEU A 75 -3.27 13.12 -17.58
C LEU A 75 -3.50 14.46 -18.29
N PRO A 76 -4.76 14.78 -18.70
CA PRO A 76 -5.09 16.10 -19.22
C PRO A 76 -4.70 17.22 -18.26
N ASN A 77 -4.28 18.37 -18.78
CA ASN A 77 -3.72 19.48 -17.99
C ASN A 77 -4.68 20.03 -16.92
N ASP A 78 -5.98 19.94 -17.17
CA ASP A 78 -7.06 20.40 -16.28
C ASP A 78 -7.61 19.29 -15.39
N TYR A 79 -7.18 18.04 -15.59
CA TYR A 79 -7.62 16.90 -14.80
C TYR A 79 -6.85 16.83 -13.48
N ARG A 80 -7.57 16.87 -12.35
CA ARG A 80 -6.99 16.89 -11.01
C ARG A 80 -7.52 15.77 -10.14
N LEU A 81 -6.65 15.28 -9.27
CA LEU A 81 -6.96 14.28 -8.24
C LEU A 81 -6.78 14.92 -6.85
N PRO A 82 -7.71 15.78 -6.40
CA PRO A 82 -7.54 16.58 -5.18
C PRO A 82 -7.35 15.74 -3.90
N ALA A 83 -7.91 14.52 -3.86
CA ALA A 83 -7.66 13.59 -2.77
C ALA A 83 -6.20 13.12 -2.72
N HIS A 84 -5.64 12.68 -3.86
CA HIS A 84 -4.23 12.29 -3.99
C HIS A 84 -3.28 13.43 -3.72
N GLU A 85 -3.57 14.63 -4.24
CA GLU A 85 -2.79 15.84 -3.99
C GLU A 85 -2.73 16.14 -2.49
N ARG A 86 -3.86 16.01 -1.79
CA ARG A 86 -3.94 16.22 -0.34
C ARG A 86 -3.12 15.18 0.43
N LEU A 87 -3.22 13.90 0.07
CA LEU A 87 -2.45 12.83 0.72
C LEU A 87 -0.95 13.00 0.47
N THR A 88 -0.56 13.34 -0.76
CA THR A 88 0.83 13.61 -1.14
C THR A 88 1.41 14.79 -0.35
N LYS A 89 0.65 15.87 -0.18
CA LYS A 89 1.10 17.05 0.57
C LYS A 89 1.27 16.81 2.07
N LYS A 90 0.50 15.89 2.66
CA LYS A 90 0.43 15.67 4.11
C LYS A 90 1.03 14.35 4.59
N GLY A 91 1.49 13.51 3.67
CA GLY A 91 1.94 12.16 3.95
C GLY A 91 3.29 11.84 3.34
N ILE A 92 3.63 10.56 3.36
CA ILE A 92 4.84 10.00 2.75
C ILE A 92 4.43 9.28 1.46
N VAL A 93 5.16 9.55 0.37
CA VAL A 93 4.91 8.92 -0.94
C VAL A 93 6.07 8.00 -1.31
N PHE A 94 5.74 6.74 -1.61
CA PHE A 94 6.69 5.78 -2.15
C PHE A 94 6.68 5.83 -3.69
N GLN A 95 7.62 6.57 -4.28
CA GLN A 95 7.68 6.78 -5.73
C GLN A 95 8.06 5.51 -6.54
N ASN A 96 8.57 4.47 -5.86
CA ASN A 96 9.09 3.27 -6.50
C ASN A 96 8.53 1.99 -5.86
N HIS A 97 7.26 2.04 -5.43
CA HIS A 97 6.52 0.88 -4.94
C HIS A 97 6.24 -0.09 -6.09
N ARG A 98 6.48 -1.39 -5.87
CA ARG A 98 6.27 -2.45 -6.85
C ARG A 98 5.28 -3.48 -6.28
N ILE A 99 4.20 -3.69 -7.02
CA ILE A 99 3.26 -4.79 -6.75
C ILE A 99 3.91 -6.13 -7.12
N ASN A 100 3.50 -7.20 -6.44
CA ASN A 100 4.03 -8.54 -6.72
C ASN A 100 3.41 -9.17 -7.99
N SER A 101 2.18 -8.80 -8.34
CA SER A 101 1.49 -9.21 -9.55
C SER A 101 0.57 -8.10 -10.05
N CYS A 102 0.37 -8.03 -11.36
CA CYS A 102 -0.61 -7.14 -11.99
C CYS A 102 -2.03 -7.72 -12.00
N VAL A 103 -2.21 -8.94 -11.48
CA VAL A 103 -3.51 -9.63 -11.38
C VAL A 103 -4.06 -9.47 -9.95
N CYS A 104 -5.39 -9.30 -9.82
CA CYS A 104 -6.02 -8.82 -8.58
C CYS A 104 -5.82 -9.77 -7.39
N THR A 105 -6.25 -11.03 -7.52
CA THR A 105 -6.12 -12.05 -6.46
C THR A 105 -4.68 -12.25 -5.99
N PRO A 106 -3.68 -12.55 -6.85
CA PRO A 106 -2.29 -12.65 -6.41
C PRO A 106 -1.80 -11.38 -5.72
N SER A 107 -2.05 -10.20 -6.29
CA SER A 107 -1.63 -8.91 -5.70
C SER A 107 -2.20 -8.70 -4.29
N ARG A 108 -3.50 -8.92 -4.11
CA ARG A 108 -4.20 -8.82 -2.83
C ARG A 108 -3.71 -9.86 -1.84
N SER A 109 -3.44 -11.09 -2.30
CA SER A 109 -2.94 -12.17 -1.43
C SER A 109 -1.60 -11.78 -0.79
N VAL A 110 -0.70 -11.19 -1.57
CA VAL A 110 0.61 -10.75 -1.05
C VAL A 110 0.45 -9.56 -0.13
N LEU A 111 -0.39 -8.59 -0.52
CA LEU A 111 -0.65 -7.39 0.26
C LEU A 111 -1.24 -7.71 1.64
N TYR A 112 -2.22 -8.62 1.71
CA TYR A 112 -2.91 -8.93 2.97
C TYR A 112 -2.20 -9.95 3.84
N THR A 113 -1.31 -10.79 3.30
CA THR A 113 -0.62 -11.82 4.11
C THR A 113 0.85 -11.49 4.36
N GLY A 114 1.44 -10.57 3.59
CA GLY A 114 2.88 -10.32 3.57
C GLY A 114 3.70 -11.48 2.99
N ARG A 115 3.06 -12.47 2.37
CA ARG A 115 3.70 -13.66 1.80
C ARG A 115 3.71 -13.59 0.28
N HIS A 116 4.80 -14.02 -0.35
CA HIS A 116 4.85 -14.13 -1.81
C HIS A 116 3.90 -15.20 -2.36
N ILE A 117 3.55 -15.08 -3.65
CA ILE A 117 2.56 -15.92 -4.35
C ILE A 117 2.80 -17.43 -4.18
N GLN A 118 4.07 -17.89 -4.16
CA GLN A 118 4.35 -19.32 -3.96
C GLN A 118 3.87 -19.87 -2.60
N HIS A 119 3.66 -19.01 -1.62
CA HIS A 119 3.14 -19.36 -0.29
C HIS A 119 1.63 -19.20 -0.21
N THR A 120 1.07 -18.15 -0.84
CA THR A 120 -0.38 -17.92 -0.87
C THR A 120 -1.11 -18.86 -1.83
N ARG A 121 -0.39 -19.42 -2.82
CA ARG A 121 -0.91 -20.28 -3.89
C ARG A 121 -1.94 -19.61 -4.80
N MET A 122 -2.09 -18.29 -4.70
CA MET A 122 -2.97 -17.50 -5.56
C MET A 122 -2.21 -17.10 -6.82
N PHE A 123 -2.29 -17.92 -7.88
CA PHE A 123 -1.53 -17.69 -9.12
C PHE A 123 -2.30 -16.91 -10.19
N ASP A 124 -3.63 -16.86 -10.08
CA ASP A 124 -4.52 -16.15 -10.99
C ASP A 124 -5.77 -15.69 -10.19
N ASN A 125 -6.71 -15.01 -10.84
CA ASN A 125 -7.94 -14.58 -10.19
C ASN A 125 -8.85 -15.77 -9.81
N THR A 126 -9.56 -15.63 -8.68
CA THR A 126 -10.44 -16.69 -8.14
C THR A 126 -11.67 -16.97 -8.98
N ASN A 127 -12.01 -16.11 -9.95
CA ASN A 127 -13.09 -16.35 -10.91
C ASN A 127 -12.73 -17.45 -11.93
N PHE A 128 -11.45 -17.79 -12.09
CA PHE A 128 -11.06 -18.90 -12.97
C PHE A 128 -11.31 -20.27 -12.33
N PRO A 129 -11.69 -21.29 -13.14
CA PRO A 129 -12.07 -22.59 -12.60
C PRO A 129 -10.93 -23.34 -11.90
N TRP A 130 -9.67 -23.09 -12.28
CA TRP A 130 -8.48 -23.73 -11.71
C TRP A 130 -7.93 -23.05 -10.45
N ILE A 131 -8.47 -21.89 -10.05
CA ILE A 131 -8.10 -21.24 -8.80
C ILE A 131 -9.16 -21.52 -7.74
N SER A 132 -8.71 -21.90 -6.55
CA SER A 132 -9.51 -22.05 -5.34
C SER A 132 -9.43 -20.81 -4.47
N SER A 133 -10.34 -20.67 -3.51
CA SER A 133 -10.26 -19.67 -2.45
C SER A 133 -8.91 -19.76 -1.71
N MET A 134 -8.41 -18.61 -1.25
CA MET A 134 -7.20 -18.58 -0.41
C MET A 134 -7.42 -19.41 0.86
N SER A 135 -6.39 -20.10 1.33
CA SER A 135 -6.53 -20.86 2.59
C SER A 135 -6.69 -19.90 3.77
N THR A 136 -7.67 -20.17 4.63
CA THR A 136 -7.88 -19.46 5.90
C THR A 136 -6.82 -19.81 6.96
N GLU A 137 -5.97 -20.80 6.70
CA GLU A 137 -4.80 -21.10 7.56
C GLU A 137 -3.68 -20.06 7.37
N ILE A 138 -3.68 -19.32 6.26
CA ILE A 138 -2.71 -18.27 6.00
C ILE A 138 -3.19 -16.99 6.67
N ARG A 139 -2.55 -16.64 7.78
CA ARG A 139 -2.85 -15.43 8.54
C ARG A 139 -2.76 -14.17 7.68
N THR A 140 -3.79 -13.34 7.74
CA THR A 140 -3.83 -12.02 7.11
C THR A 140 -3.46 -10.91 8.09
N VAL A 141 -3.30 -9.69 7.60
CA VAL A 141 -3.16 -8.47 8.40
C VAL A 141 -4.35 -8.27 9.34
N GLY A 142 -5.54 -8.75 8.98
CA GLY A 142 -6.71 -8.76 9.86
C GLY A 142 -6.48 -9.60 11.11
N ASP A 143 -5.99 -10.83 10.93
CA ASP A 143 -5.67 -11.72 12.06
C ASP A 143 -4.55 -11.16 12.94
N MET A 144 -3.54 -10.56 12.32
CA MET A 144 -2.40 -9.96 13.03
C MET A 144 -2.83 -8.73 13.85
N LEU A 145 -3.69 -7.88 13.29
CA LEU A 145 -4.21 -6.70 13.97
C LEU A 145 -5.16 -7.07 15.11
N ARG A 146 -6.00 -8.10 14.94
CA ARG A 146 -6.84 -8.63 16.02
C ARG A 146 -6.03 -9.16 17.19
N GLU A 147 -4.96 -9.90 16.92
CA GLU A 147 -4.03 -10.36 17.97
C GLU A 147 -3.40 -9.18 18.73
N ALA A 148 -3.15 -8.06 18.04
CA ALA A 148 -2.67 -6.82 18.64
C ALA A 148 -3.76 -5.98 19.34
N GLY A 149 -5.00 -6.48 19.45
CA GLY A 149 -6.10 -5.82 20.15
C GLY A 149 -6.92 -4.84 19.31
N TYR A 150 -6.72 -4.78 17.99
CA TYR A 150 -7.51 -3.94 17.11
C TYR A 150 -8.83 -4.61 16.71
N TYR A 151 -9.87 -3.81 16.59
CA TYR A 151 -11.08 -4.20 15.86
C TYR A 151 -10.88 -3.95 14.35
N THR A 152 -10.95 -5.01 13.55
CA THR A 152 -10.67 -4.96 12.12
C THR A 152 -11.97 -5.05 11.32
N ALA A 153 -12.35 -3.98 10.63
CA ALA A 153 -13.48 -3.99 9.70
C ALA A 153 -13.03 -3.93 8.25
N TYR A 154 -13.77 -4.58 7.34
CA TYR A 154 -13.47 -4.58 5.90
C TYR A 154 -14.68 -4.12 5.08
N LYS A 155 -14.45 -3.22 4.11
CA LYS A 155 -15.47 -2.70 3.19
C LYS A 155 -14.93 -2.74 1.76
N GLY A 156 -15.76 -3.17 0.83
CA GLY A 156 -15.41 -3.23 -0.59
C GLY A 156 -14.99 -4.63 -1.05
N LYS A 157 -14.31 -4.69 -2.18
CA LYS A 157 -13.94 -5.92 -2.88
C LYS A 157 -12.82 -6.67 -2.17
N TRP A 158 -12.99 -7.96 -1.92
CA TRP A 158 -12.05 -8.90 -1.30
C TRP A 158 -11.18 -9.63 -2.34
N HIS A 159 -11.79 -10.32 -3.31
CA HIS A 159 -11.18 -11.02 -4.45
C HIS A 159 -10.16 -12.12 -4.08
N LEU A 160 -10.33 -12.77 -2.93
CA LEU A 160 -9.52 -13.91 -2.47
C LEU A 160 -10.36 -15.14 -2.10
N THR A 161 -11.66 -15.09 -2.34
CA THR A 161 -12.59 -16.18 -2.04
C THR A 161 -13.51 -16.33 -3.23
N LYS A 162 -13.44 -17.49 -3.89
CA LYS A 162 -14.14 -17.79 -5.14
C LYS A 162 -15.64 -17.56 -5.02
N GLU A 163 -16.22 -17.96 -3.90
CA GLU A 163 -17.65 -17.81 -3.65
C GLU A 163 -18.10 -16.35 -3.66
N PHE A 164 -17.24 -15.40 -3.33
CA PHE A 164 -17.59 -13.97 -3.30
C PHE A 164 -17.79 -13.42 -4.71
N GLU A 165 -17.13 -14.00 -5.70
CA GLU A 165 -17.24 -13.65 -7.12
C GLU A 165 -18.38 -14.41 -7.81
N THR A 166 -18.73 -15.61 -7.34
CA THR A 166 -19.60 -16.53 -8.10
C THR A 166 -21.02 -16.70 -7.55
N VAL A 167 -21.28 -16.36 -6.29
CA VAL A 167 -22.58 -16.70 -5.63
C VAL A 167 -23.61 -15.58 -5.69
N ASN A 168 -23.17 -14.32 -5.79
CA ASN A 168 -24.07 -13.18 -5.82
C ASN A 168 -23.99 -12.48 -7.17
N GLU A 169 -25.15 -12.25 -7.78
CA GLU A 169 -25.29 -11.44 -8.99
C GLU A 169 -25.68 -10.00 -8.62
N LEU A 170 -25.32 -9.05 -9.47
CA LEU A 170 -25.68 -7.64 -9.28
C LEU A 170 -27.21 -7.49 -9.26
N GLY A 171 -27.76 -7.07 -8.11
CA GLY A 171 -29.20 -6.88 -7.91
C GLY A 171 -29.92 -8.03 -7.19
N THR A 172 -29.25 -9.18 -7.02
CA THR A 172 -29.85 -10.38 -6.38
C THR A 172 -28.85 -11.06 -5.43
N PRO A 173 -28.47 -10.42 -4.29
CA PRO A 173 -27.60 -11.07 -3.32
C PRO A 173 -28.33 -12.23 -2.63
N SER A 174 -27.77 -13.43 -2.74
CA SER A 174 -28.29 -14.65 -2.12
C SER A 174 -27.60 -14.98 -0.80
N LYS A 175 -26.41 -14.43 -0.55
CA LYS A 175 -25.59 -14.71 0.63
C LYS A 175 -24.86 -13.47 1.15
N ILE A 176 -24.83 -13.31 2.48
CA ILE A 176 -23.97 -12.34 3.17
C ILE A 176 -22.71 -13.08 3.64
N PHE A 177 -21.53 -12.57 3.30
CA PHE A 177 -20.25 -13.26 3.53
C PHE A 177 -19.52 -12.87 4.83
N THR A 178 -20.26 -12.45 5.85
CA THR A 178 -19.65 -11.99 7.11
C THR A 178 -18.85 -13.12 7.77
N LYS A 179 -19.38 -14.35 7.81
CA LYS A 179 -18.70 -15.49 8.46
C LYS A 179 -17.40 -15.87 7.76
N GLU A 180 -17.39 -15.80 6.43
CA GLU A 180 -16.23 -16.09 5.61
C GLU A 180 -15.13 -15.04 5.83
N MET A 181 -15.48 -13.76 5.92
CA MET A 181 -14.50 -12.71 6.23
C MET A 181 -14.00 -12.78 7.66
N GLU A 182 -14.82 -13.22 8.61
CA GLU A 182 -14.38 -13.45 9.99
C GLU A 182 -13.23 -14.46 10.06
N ALA A 183 -13.23 -15.48 9.19
CA ALA A 183 -12.16 -16.47 9.10
C ALA A 183 -10.83 -15.92 8.56
N TYR A 184 -10.84 -14.74 7.95
CA TYR A 184 -9.64 -14.00 7.52
C TYR A 184 -9.28 -12.85 8.46
N GLY A 185 -9.93 -12.74 9.61
CA GLY A 185 -9.60 -11.69 10.57
C GLY A 185 -10.27 -10.35 10.26
N PHE A 186 -11.39 -10.32 9.54
CA PHE A 186 -12.12 -9.09 9.22
C PHE A 186 -13.61 -9.17 9.57
N SER A 187 -14.06 -8.24 10.41
CA SER A 187 -15.45 -8.09 10.84
C SER A 187 -16.22 -7.12 9.94
N ASP A 188 -17.53 -7.08 10.16
CA ASP A 188 -18.45 -6.10 9.56
C ASP A 188 -18.35 -6.05 8.04
N TYR A 189 -18.11 -7.19 7.40
CA TYR A 189 -18.21 -7.30 5.96
C TYR A 189 -19.68 -7.31 5.56
N PHE A 190 -20.11 -6.24 4.90
CA PHE A 190 -21.45 -6.06 4.34
C PHE A 190 -21.44 -6.05 2.81
N GLY A 191 -20.43 -6.67 2.20
CA GLY A 191 -20.38 -6.81 0.75
C GLY A 191 -21.38 -7.87 0.28
N VAL A 192 -22.08 -7.58 -0.81
CA VAL A 192 -22.82 -8.57 -1.59
C VAL A 192 -21.88 -9.45 -2.42
N GLY A 193 -20.63 -9.62 -1.99
CA GLY A 193 -19.57 -10.25 -2.78
C GLY A 193 -18.74 -9.25 -3.57
N ASP A 194 -17.86 -9.78 -4.41
CA ASP A 194 -17.02 -9.04 -5.31
C ASP A 194 -17.80 -8.77 -6.60
N ILE A 195 -18.54 -7.66 -6.61
CA ILE A 195 -19.27 -7.28 -7.83
C ILE A 195 -18.22 -6.91 -8.89
N ILE A 196 -18.04 -7.79 -9.88
CA ILE A 196 -17.30 -7.47 -11.11
C ILE A 196 -18.18 -6.55 -11.94
N ALA A 197 -18.11 -5.26 -11.68
CA ALA A 197 -18.40 -4.31 -12.73
C ALA A 197 -17.11 -4.11 -13.51
N HIS A 198 -17.18 -4.37 -14.82
CA HIS A 198 -16.06 -4.38 -15.76
C HIS A 198 -15.34 -3.01 -15.81
N GLU A 199 -15.39 -2.29 -16.92
CA GLU A 199 -14.67 -1.04 -17.10
C GLU A 199 -15.18 0.12 -16.21
N GLN A 200 -16.40 0.03 -15.68
CA GLN A 200 -17.02 1.08 -14.85
C GLN A 200 -17.17 0.72 -13.37
N GLY A 201 -16.55 -0.37 -12.88
CA GLY A 201 -16.82 -0.84 -11.52
C GLY A 201 -16.50 0.15 -10.41
N GLY A 202 -15.37 0.84 -10.51
CA GLY A 202 -15.04 1.90 -9.56
C GLY A 202 -16.06 3.04 -9.59
N TYR A 203 -16.48 3.47 -10.79
CA TYR A 203 -17.47 4.53 -10.96
C TYR A 203 -18.83 4.19 -10.34
N LEU A 204 -19.28 2.93 -10.49
CA LEU A 204 -20.59 2.48 -10.01
C LEU A 204 -20.61 2.12 -8.52
N HIS A 205 -19.49 1.66 -7.95
CA HIS A 205 -19.47 1.05 -6.63
C HIS A 205 -18.61 1.78 -5.58
N ASP A 206 -17.57 2.53 -5.97
CA ASP A 206 -16.66 3.14 -5.00
C ASP A 206 -17.37 4.19 -4.14
N GLY A 207 -18.36 4.89 -4.69
CA GLY A 207 -19.20 5.82 -3.92
C GLY A 207 -19.98 5.13 -2.81
N ILE A 208 -20.53 3.95 -3.10
CA ILE A 208 -21.27 3.13 -2.12
C ILE A 208 -20.31 2.57 -1.07
N ILE A 209 -19.18 1.99 -1.49
CA ILE A 209 -18.15 1.44 -0.59
C ILE A 209 -17.63 2.53 0.35
N SER A 210 -17.34 3.72 -0.19
CA SER A 210 -16.89 4.87 0.58
C SER A 210 -17.95 5.32 1.58
N ALA A 211 -19.22 5.43 1.16
CA ALA A 211 -20.32 5.80 2.06
C ALA A 211 -20.52 4.79 3.19
N MET A 212 -20.41 3.49 2.90
CA MET A 212 -20.45 2.43 3.91
C MET A 212 -19.29 2.55 4.91
N GLY A 213 -18.08 2.84 4.43
CA GLY A 213 -16.91 3.08 5.28
C GLY A 213 -17.09 4.31 6.18
N VAL A 214 -17.54 5.44 5.61
CA VAL A 214 -17.81 6.66 6.38
C VAL A 214 -18.90 6.45 7.43
N ASN A 215 -20.00 5.78 7.08
CA ASN A 215 -21.07 5.50 8.02
C ASN A 215 -20.58 4.60 9.17
N TRP A 216 -19.83 3.55 8.84
CA TRP A 216 -19.24 2.66 9.83
C TRP A 216 -18.30 3.41 10.80
N LEU A 217 -17.42 4.26 10.28
CA LEU A 217 -16.49 5.06 11.09
C LEU A 217 -17.20 6.06 12.01
N ARG A 218 -18.39 6.56 11.65
CA ARG A 218 -19.17 7.49 12.48
C ARG A 218 -19.96 6.80 13.60
N GLY A 219 -20.21 5.50 13.46
CA GLY A 219 -20.97 4.71 14.43
C GLY A 219 -20.10 4.00 15.47
N ARG A 220 -18.80 4.27 15.52
CA ARG A 220 -17.82 3.70 16.45
C ARG A 220 -17.22 4.81 17.30
#